data_AF-C7DG27-F1
#
_entry.id   AF-C7DG27-F1
#
_cell.length_a   1.000
_cell.length_b   1.000
_cell.length_c   1.000
_cell.angle_alpha   90.00
_cell.angle_beta   90.00
_cell.angle_gamma   90.00
#
_symmetry.space_group_name_H-M   'P 1'
#
loop_
_entity.id
_entity.type
_entity.pdbx_description
1 polymer ?
#
loop_
_entity_poly.entity_id
_entity_poly.type
_entity_poly.pdbx_seq_one_letter_code
_entity_poly.pdbx_strand_id
1 'polypeptide(L)'
;MDIGPSVFGPARLSGSTRLLIISKLASCRGRSITSVLRELSIVHGIPISTLKLNAAKLKELGIIDFGSRDEERPALLSAKGFAIIRKFGENNAKRKRQSEREF
;
A
#
# COMPACT_ATOMS: atom_id res chain seq x y z
N MET A 1 -2.55 22.17 -25.51
CA MET A 1 -1.85 20.94 -25.11
C MET A 1 -1.37 21.17 -23.70
N ASP A 2 -2.13 20.66 -22.74
CA ASP A 2 -1.93 20.91 -21.31
C ASP A 2 -0.84 19.96 -20.80
N ILE A 3 0.32 20.53 -20.45
CA ILE A 3 1.44 19.78 -19.88
C ILE A 3 1.17 19.69 -18.37
N GLY A 4 0.52 18.60 -17.96
CA GLY A 4 0.19 18.31 -16.57
C GLY A 4 1.40 18.35 -15.63
N PRO A 5 1.20 18.66 -14.34
CA PRO A 5 2.27 19.10 -13.47
C PRO A 5 3.26 17.97 -13.16
N SER A 6 4.53 18.28 -13.44
CA SER A 6 5.73 17.80 -12.74
C SER A 6 6.06 16.30 -12.82
N VAL A 7 6.59 15.93 -13.98
CA VAL A 7 7.82 15.15 -14.20
C VAL A 7 8.59 14.77 -12.92
N PHE A 8 8.56 13.47 -12.59
CA PHE A 8 9.63 12.69 -11.94
C PHE A 8 10.45 13.35 -10.81
N GLY A 9 9.94 13.29 -9.58
CA GLY A 9 10.76 13.39 -8.36
C GLY A 9 11.26 12.00 -7.91
N PRO A 10 12.58 11.79 -7.69
CA PRO A 10 13.15 10.48 -7.44
C PRO A 10 12.97 10.00 -5.99
N ALA A 11 12.68 8.70 -5.86
CA ALA A 11 13.23 7.82 -4.82
C ALA A 11 13.22 8.33 -3.36
N ARG A 12 12.04 8.48 -2.74
CA ARG A 12 11.92 8.35 -1.27
C ARG A 12 10.60 7.74 -0.81
N LEU A 13 10.19 6.60 -1.36
CA LEU A 13 8.97 5.92 -0.90
C LEU A 13 9.17 4.40 -0.81
N SER A 14 10.11 3.94 0.02
CA SER A 14 10.24 2.49 0.29
C SER A 14 9.37 2.04 1.48
N GLY A 15 9.02 2.93 2.42
CA GLY A 15 8.18 2.60 3.57
C GLY A 15 6.70 2.92 3.36
N SER A 16 6.40 4.16 2.97
CA SER A 16 5.03 4.68 2.83
C SER A 16 4.24 4.01 1.70
N THR A 17 4.83 3.74 0.54
CA THR A 17 4.14 3.04 -0.56
C THR A 17 3.70 1.63 -0.18
N ARG A 18 4.53 0.87 0.57
CA ARG A 18 4.15 -0.47 1.06
C ARG A 18 2.98 -0.39 2.02
N LEU A 19 2.98 0.57 2.94
CA LEU A 19 1.86 0.79 3.85
C LEU A 19 0.58 1.17 3.10
N LEU A 20 0.67 2.00 2.05
CA LEU A 20 -0.49 2.34 1.22
C LEU A 20 -1.12 1.10 0.57
N ILE A 21 -0.29 0.21 0.00
CA ILE A 21 -0.77 -1.06 -0.60
C ILE A 21 -1.45 -1.92 0.47
N ILE A 22 -0.80 -2.10 1.63
CA ILE A 22 -1.34 -2.88 2.75
C ILE A 22 -2.68 -2.30 3.24
N SER A 23 -2.74 -0.99 3.51
CA SER A 23 -3.96 -0.31 3.96
C SER A 23 -5.09 -0.39 2.93
N LYS A 24 -4.77 -0.30 1.64
CA LYS A 24 -5.78 -0.40 0.58
C LYS A 24 -6.36 -1.81 0.49
N LEU A 25 -5.54 -2.85 0.62
CA LEU A 25 -6.01 -4.23 0.64
C LEU A 25 -6.83 -4.58 1.89
N ALA A 26 -6.61 -3.89 3.02
CA ALA A 26 -7.44 -4.05 4.20
C ALA A 26 -8.85 -3.51 4.04
N SER A 27 -8.99 -2.45 3.23
CA SER A 27 -10.26 -1.74 3.02
C SER A 27 -11.01 -2.20 1.77
N CYS A 28 -10.40 -3.00 0.90
CA CYS A 28 -11.01 -3.47 -0.35
C CYS A 28 -10.81 -4.98 -0.51
N ARG A 29 -11.91 -5.74 -0.46
CA ARG A 29 -11.91 -7.19 -0.69
C ARG A 29 -12.27 -7.53 -2.13
N GLY A 30 -11.83 -8.71 -2.60
CA GLY A 30 -12.27 -9.28 -3.88
C GLY A 30 -11.67 -8.64 -5.14
N ARG A 31 -10.74 -7.70 -5.02
CA ARG A 31 -10.11 -7.02 -6.17
C ARG A 31 -8.78 -7.66 -6.54
N SER A 32 -8.47 -7.69 -7.83
CA SER A 32 -7.16 -8.10 -8.31
C SER A 32 -6.08 -7.08 -7.91
N ILE A 33 -4.85 -7.55 -7.72
CA ILE A 33 -3.72 -6.67 -7.37
C ILE A 33 -3.52 -5.59 -8.42
N THR A 34 -3.68 -5.93 -9.71
CA THR A 34 -3.54 -4.99 -10.82
C THR A 34 -4.53 -3.84 -10.74
N SER A 35 -5.79 -4.13 -10.39
CA SER A 35 -6.82 -3.11 -10.22
C SER A 35 -6.48 -2.15 -9.07
N VAL A 36 -6.03 -2.69 -7.94
CA VAL A 36 -5.60 -1.92 -6.76
C VAL A 36 -4.40 -1.01 -7.09
N LEU A 37 -3.38 -1.54 -7.76
CA LEU A 37 -2.19 -0.76 -8.08
C LEU A 37 -2.47 0.33 -9.12
N ARG A 38 -3.36 0.09 -10.10
CA ARG A 38 -3.77 1.15 -11.04
C ARG A 38 -4.46 2.30 -10.33
N GLU A 39 -5.38 2.00 -9.43
CA GLU A 39 -6.06 3.03 -8.65
C GLU A 39 -5.07 3.83 -7.81
N LEU A 40 -4.17 3.16 -7.07
CA LEU A 40 -3.15 3.84 -6.27
C LEU A 40 -2.22 4.71 -7.13
N SER A 41 -1.92 4.27 -8.35
CA SER A 41 -1.10 5.04 -9.30
C SER A 41 -1.80 6.34 -9.69
N ILE A 42 -3.08 6.28 -10.02
CA ILE A 42 -3.89 7.45 -10.38
C ILE A 42 -4.06 8.40 -9.20
N VAL A 43 -4.46 7.87 -8.04
CA VAL A 43 -4.81 8.69 -6.86
C VAL A 43 -3.59 9.36 -6.23
N HIS A 44 -2.43 8.69 -6.24
CA HIS A 44 -1.24 9.19 -5.55
C HIS A 44 -0.10 9.62 -6.49
N GLY A 45 -0.29 9.53 -7.81
CA GLY A 45 0.76 9.86 -8.80
C GLY A 45 1.98 8.94 -8.75
N ILE A 46 1.87 7.76 -8.11
CA ILE A 46 3.01 6.83 -7.96
C ILE A 46 3.14 5.98 -9.23
N PRO A 47 4.34 5.83 -9.82
CA PRO A 47 4.53 4.99 -11.00
C PRO A 47 4.07 3.55 -10.76
N ILE A 48 3.36 2.97 -11.74
CA ILE A 48 2.85 1.60 -11.65
C ILE A 48 3.97 0.57 -11.45
N SER A 49 5.16 0.80 -12.03
CA SER A 49 6.35 -0.04 -11.86
C SER A 49 6.83 -0.06 -10.41
N THR A 50 6.85 1.10 -9.75
CA THR A 50 7.17 1.23 -8.32
C THR A 50 6.18 0.48 -7.46
N LEU A 51 4.88 0.58 -7.76
CA LEU A 51 3.83 -0.15 -7.04
C LEU A 51 3.96 -1.67 -7.23
N LYS A 52 4.22 -2.13 -8.46
CA LYS A 52 4.47 -3.55 -8.76
C LYS A 52 5.67 -4.10 -8.01
N LEU A 53 6.79 -3.36 -7.99
CA LEU A 53 7.99 -3.76 -7.25
C LEU A 53 7.72 -3.90 -5.75
N ASN A 54 6.97 -2.95 -5.17
CA ASN A 54 6.60 -3.02 -3.75
C ASN A 54 5.61 -4.17 -3.47
N ALA A 55 4.63 -4.41 -4.35
CA ALA A 55 3.70 -5.54 -4.22
C ALA A 55 4.42 -6.90 -4.32
N ALA A 56 5.39 -7.04 -5.23
CA ALA A 56 6.20 -8.25 -5.34
C ALA A 56 6.99 -8.52 -4.04
N LYS A 57 7.67 -7.49 -3.49
CA LYS A 57 8.37 -7.61 -2.20
C LYS A 57 7.42 -7.95 -1.05
N LEU A 58 6.22 -7.37 -1.01
CA LEU A 58 5.22 -7.70 0.02
C LEU A 58 4.73 -9.15 -0.10
N LYS A 59 4.60 -9.67 -1.32
CA LYS A 59 4.26 -11.07 -1.57
C LYS A 59 5.39 -12.01 -1.15
N GLU A 60 6.62 -11.68 -1.50
CA GLU A 60 7.83 -12.42 -1.08
C GLU A 60 7.95 -12.50 0.46
N LEU A 61 7.64 -11.40 1.16
CA LEU A 61 7.61 -11.35 2.62
C LEU A 61 6.39 -12.08 3.25
N GLY A 62 5.48 -12.61 2.44
CA GLY A 62 4.25 -13.26 2.88
C GLY A 62 3.30 -12.30 3.61
N ILE A 63 3.33 -11.01 3.27
CA ILE A 63 2.45 -9.97 3.85
C ILE A 63 1.13 -9.90 3.09
N ILE A 64 1.19 -10.09 1.77
CA ILE A 64 0.03 -10.15 0.87
C ILE A 64 0.12 -11.41 0.02
N ASP A 65 -1.02 -11.87 -0.48
CA ASP A 65 -1.09 -12.90 -1.52
C ASP A 65 -2.01 -12.44 -2.64
N PHE A 66 -1.71 -12.87 -3.86
CA PHE A 66 -2.51 -12.62 -5.06
C PHE A 66 -2.12 -13.60 -6.16
N GLY A 67 -3.07 -13.88 -7.05
CA GLY A 67 -2.88 -14.80 -8.16
C GLY A 67 -1.91 -14.28 -9.23
N SER A 68 -1.47 -15.17 -10.11
CA SER A 68 -0.70 -14.80 -11.30
C SER A 68 -1.64 -14.38 -12.43
N ARG A 69 -1.07 -14.10 -13.62
CA ARG A 69 -1.88 -13.86 -14.82
C ARG A 69 -2.67 -15.11 -15.24
N ASP A 70 -2.11 -16.28 -15.01
CA ASP A 70 -2.66 -17.57 -15.44
C ASP A 70 -3.58 -18.20 -14.38
N GLU A 71 -3.51 -17.72 -13.15
CA GLU A 71 -4.36 -18.13 -12.04
C GLU A 71 -4.85 -16.88 -11.30
N GLU A 72 -5.94 -16.27 -11.79
CA GLU A 72 -6.44 -15.02 -11.23
C GLU A 72 -7.09 -15.26 -9.86
N ARG A 73 -6.41 -14.78 -8.80
CA ARG A 73 -6.93 -14.77 -7.42
C ARG A 73 -6.97 -13.35 -6.89
N PRO A 74 -8.00 -12.98 -6.10
CA PRO A 74 -8.07 -11.69 -5.44
C PRO A 74 -6.81 -11.41 -4.61
N ALA A 75 -6.45 -10.14 -4.52
CA ALA A 75 -5.39 -9.71 -3.62
C ALA A 75 -5.90 -9.70 -2.17
N LEU A 76 -5.18 -10.36 -1.29
CA LEU A 76 -5.53 -10.55 0.11
C LEU A 76 -4.36 -10.18 1.02
N LEU A 77 -4.68 -9.72 2.22
CA LEU A 77 -3.73 -9.61 3.32
C LEU A 77 -3.57 -10.96 4.00
N SER A 78 -2.33 -11.34 4.26
CA SER A 78 -2.05 -12.47 5.15
C SER A 78 -2.26 -12.07 6.62
N ALA A 79 -2.23 -13.06 7.51
CA ALA A 79 -2.22 -12.81 8.96
C ALA A 79 -1.07 -11.87 9.39
N LYS A 80 0.11 -11.98 8.75
CA LYS A 80 1.25 -11.08 9.00
C LYS A 80 0.91 -9.64 8.58
N GLY A 81 0.24 -9.46 7.45
CA GLY A 81 -0.19 -8.14 6.98
C GLY A 81 -1.20 -7.48 7.91
N PHE A 82 -2.18 -8.22 8.41
CA PHE A 82 -3.12 -7.70 9.42
C PHE A 82 -2.41 -7.27 10.72
N ALA A 83 -1.42 -8.04 11.16
CA ALA A 83 -0.63 -7.69 12.35
C ALA A 83 0.14 -6.36 12.18
N ILE A 84 0.65 -6.09 10.97
CA ILE A 84 1.33 -4.82 10.66
C ILE A 84 0.36 -3.64 10.78
N ILE A 85 -0.84 -3.75 10.22
CA ILE A 85 -1.86 -2.70 10.31
C ILE A 85 -2.25 -2.45 11.76
N ARG A 86 -2.46 -3.51 12.54
CA ARG A 86 -2.84 -3.39 13.95
C ARG A 86 -1.79 -2.63 14.75
N LYS A 87 -0.52 -3.03 14.63
CA LYS A 87 0.61 -2.34 15.29
C LYS A 87 0.71 -0.88 14.86
N PHE A 88 0.49 -0.59 13.59
CA PHE A 88 0.54 0.79 13.10
C PHE A 88 -0.61 1.63 13.70
N GLY A 89 -1.84 1.10 13.75
CA GLY A 89 -2.97 1.77 14.39
C GLY A 89 -2.73 2.06 15.88
N GLU A 90 -2.23 1.07 16.62
CA GLU A 90 -1.89 1.20 18.05
C GLU A 90 -0.84 2.29 18.30
N ASN A 91 0.20 2.36 17.48
CA ASN A 91 1.26 3.36 17.61
C ASN A 91 0.77 4.78 17.33
N ASN A 92 -0.12 4.96 16.35
CA ASN A 92 -0.71 6.28 16.06
C ASN A 92 -1.65 6.74 17.17
N ALA A 93 -2.45 5.83 17.75
CA ALA A 93 -3.34 6.14 18.86
C ALA A 93 -2.57 6.59 20.12
N LYS A 94 -1.42 5.96 20.40
CA LYS A 94 -0.55 6.35 21.53
C LYS A 94 0.05 7.75 21.33
N ARG A 95 0.52 8.08 20.12
CA ARG A 95 1.07 9.40 19.81
C ARG A 95 0.04 10.52 19.98
N LYS A 96 -1.19 10.31 19.49
CA LYS A 96 -2.28 11.30 19.63
C LYS A 96 -2.61 11.61 21.10
N ARG A 97 -2.68 10.57 21.93
CA ARG A 97 -2.93 10.72 23.37
C ARG A 97 -1.80 11.42 24.12
N GLN A 98 -0.57 11.32 23.63
CA GLN A 98 0.57 12.03 24.23
C GLN A 98 0.56 13.51 23.85
N SER A 99 0.26 13.84 22.59
CA SER A 99 0.13 15.26 22.16
C SER A 99 -1.05 15.98 22.83
N GLU A 100 -2.12 15.26 23.19
CA GLU A 100 -3.28 15.82 23.92
C GLU A 100 -3.03 16.01 25.42
N ARG A 101 -1.93 15.46 25.97
CA ARG A 101 -1.54 15.60 27.39
C ARG A 101 -0.46 16.66 27.62
N GLU A 102 0.16 17.14 26.56
CA GLU A 102 1.22 18.17 26.59
C GLU A 102 0.65 19.58 26.34
N PHE A 103 -0.69 19.74 26.38
CA PHE A 103 -1.41 21.01 26.27
C PHE A 103 -2.38 21.20 27.44
#